data_AF-A0A3N5VMJ3-F1
#
_entry.id   AF-A0A3N5VMJ3-F1
#
_cell.length_a   1.000
_cell.length_b   1.000
_cell.length_c   1.000
_cell.angle_alpha   90.00
_cell.angle_beta   90.00
_cell.angle_gamma   90.00
#
_symmetry.space_group_name_H-M   'P 1'
#
loop_
_entity.id
_entity.type
_entity.pdbx_description
1 polymer ?
#
loop_
_entity_poly.entity_id
_entity_poly.type
_entity_poly.pdbx_seq_one_letter_code
_entity_poly.pdbx_strand_id
1 'polypeptide(L)'
;MNLSPCLQIAWESGDSAFIETARPSLIPPPNPYRVILRRDYPEPLIALLAFILGIWLWDHYFGKTAGYEPGTEEIALVKIDRDLRLADAMAGDPAWLRWLAGVDEPAAIRNDGMRAWENLAAYGSMSLPGLEAYAILKAEHEGLPLRKTLAETMQGQMISDFVETSEQLASHRGTWWHARWITTMEQDMPPYCQWREIYQRDCQQLRIRAIFARSWVWLLGLVGLAFIPRTLADLKRGLHARPRGYGGAWPLPLGLVIFLVATLAWIGFAMTLELGIGALPGLHPLAGILLDAAARMLPALIALGLLFRRPSHAVRVLGLDRPLAPKTVLGVFSLLLLADLLLRAAIGGGDSADPGGGLSAGEAGIWGLVFAVVSACLLAPLSEELLYRGVLFRSLWNRLGVLPAAILSSAVFAVLHFYDGYGLLSVGIFGFSCALLYTATGSLGACIALHFLYNSSIKLPEWLIYHGALG
;
A
#
# COMPACT_ATOMS: atom_id res chain seq x y z
N MET A 1 34.86 29.63 48.15
CA MET A 1 33.90 28.56 47.82
C MET A 1 32.88 28.51 48.94
N ASN A 2 31.63 28.92 48.69
CA ASN A 2 30.57 28.85 49.70
C ASN A 2 29.98 27.43 49.66
N LEU A 3 30.25 26.64 50.70
CA LEU A 3 29.58 25.38 50.94
C LEU A 3 28.14 25.66 51.42
N SER A 4 27.19 24.78 51.09
CA SER A 4 25.82 24.91 51.56
C SER A 4 25.72 24.76 53.08
N PRO A 5 24.71 25.33 53.75
CA PRO A 5 24.59 25.28 55.22
C PRO A 5 24.62 23.87 55.82
N CYS A 6 24.14 22.86 55.08
CA CYS A 6 24.18 21.46 55.50
C CYS A 6 25.60 20.87 55.53
N LEU A 7 26.51 21.33 54.66
CA LEU A 7 27.90 20.87 54.60
C LEU A 7 28.77 21.46 55.71
N GLN A 8 28.37 22.61 56.25
CA GLN A 8 29.08 23.28 57.35
C GLN A 8 28.84 22.54 58.68
N ILE A 9 27.60 22.10 58.91
CA ILE A 9 27.19 21.34 60.10
C ILE A 9 27.89 19.97 60.18
N ALA A 10 28.10 19.31 59.03
CA ALA A 10 28.78 18.01 58.97
C ALA A 10 30.31 18.10 59.15
N TRP A 11 30.91 19.27 58.92
CA TRP A 11 32.35 19.48 59.12
C TRP A 11 32.69 19.76 60.58
N GLU A 12 31.78 20.42 61.31
CA GLU A 12 31.93 20.72 62.74
C GLU A 12 31.66 19.51 63.65
N SER A 13 30.91 18.50 63.20
CA SER A 13 30.54 17.33 64.01
C SER A 13 31.56 16.19 64.06
N GLY A 14 32.64 16.23 63.27
CA GLY A 14 33.69 15.21 63.27
C GLY A 14 33.24 13.80 62.84
N ASP A 15 32.03 13.67 62.28
CA ASP A 15 31.49 12.38 61.83
C ASP A 15 32.13 11.97 60.49
N SER A 16 33.21 11.20 60.57
CA SER A 16 33.88 10.58 59.42
C SER A 16 32.96 9.67 58.60
N ALA A 17 31.85 9.20 59.19
CA ALA A 17 30.86 8.37 58.53
C ALA A 17 29.96 9.12 57.52
N PHE A 18 29.84 10.45 57.62
CA PHE A 18 29.01 11.24 56.70
C PHE A 18 29.78 11.73 55.46
N ILE A 19 31.12 11.75 55.53
CA ILE A 19 31.98 12.20 54.44
C ILE A 19 32.20 11.10 53.38
N GLU A 20 32.02 9.83 53.74
CA GLU A 20 32.14 8.69 52.80
C GLU A 20 30.90 8.47 51.92
N THR A 21 29.71 8.90 52.36
CA THR A 21 28.44 8.67 51.64
C THR A 21 28.13 9.74 50.59
N ALA A 22 28.94 10.81 50.50
CA ALA A 22 28.75 11.93 49.58
C ALA A 22 29.80 11.99 48.45
N ARG A 23 30.47 10.87 48.11
CA ARG A 23 31.25 10.79 46.87
C ARG A 23 30.32 10.43 45.71
N PRO A 24 29.98 11.34 44.77
CA PRO A 24 29.33 10.93 43.54
C PRO A 24 30.20 9.86 42.89
N SER A 25 29.58 8.74 42.49
CA SER A 25 30.29 7.62 41.89
C SER A 25 31.19 8.13 40.76
N LEU A 26 32.51 8.00 40.93
CA LEU A 26 33.51 8.37 39.90
C LEU A 26 33.39 7.50 38.63
N ILE A 27 32.49 6.52 38.63
CA ILE A 27 32.19 5.68 37.48
C ILE A 27 31.21 6.47 36.60
N PRO A 28 31.64 6.94 35.40
CA PRO A 28 30.72 7.56 34.48
C PRO A 28 29.59 6.59 34.13
N PRO A 29 28.34 7.08 33.99
CA PRO A 29 27.21 6.22 33.68
C PRO A 29 27.50 5.39 32.41
N PRO A 30 27.12 4.11 32.39
CA PRO A 30 27.44 3.22 31.28
C PRO A 30 26.87 3.78 29.98
N ASN A 31 27.64 3.67 28.88
CA ASN A 31 27.19 4.14 27.58
C ASN A 31 25.82 3.51 27.25
N PRO A 32 24.76 4.31 27.04
CA PRO A 32 23.40 3.81 26.92
C PRO A 32 23.21 2.85 25.74
N TYR A 33 24.01 3.00 24.68
CA TYR A 33 23.99 2.10 23.53
C TYR A 33 24.59 0.74 23.85
N ARG A 34 25.62 0.66 24.71
CA ARG A 34 26.13 -0.64 25.20
C ARG A 34 25.11 -1.35 26.08
N VAL A 35 24.31 -0.60 26.84
CA VAL A 35 23.20 -1.17 27.63
C VAL A 35 22.14 -1.78 26.72
N ILE A 36 21.75 -1.08 25.63
CA ILE A 36 20.79 -1.62 24.65
C ILE A 36 21.30 -2.92 24.03
N LEU A 37 22.57 -2.96 23.61
CA LEU A 37 23.18 -4.16 23.01
C LEU A 37 23.29 -5.35 23.97
N ARG A 38 23.31 -5.09 25.29
CA ARG A 38 23.38 -6.12 26.34
C ARG A 38 22.01 -6.59 26.81
N ARG A 39 20.92 -6.05 26.26
CA ARG A 39 19.57 -6.54 26.58
C ARG A 39 19.48 -7.99 26.12
N ASP A 40 19.25 -8.86 27.08
CA ASP A 40 18.97 -10.26 26.82
C ASP A 40 17.46 -10.43 26.69
N TYR A 41 17.05 -11.15 25.65
CA TYR A 41 15.65 -11.44 25.38
C TYR A 41 15.49 -12.95 25.33
N PRO A 42 14.78 -13.54 26.30
CA PRO A 42 14.68 -14.99 26.38
C PRO A 42 13.90 -15.53 25.18
N GLU A 43 14.35 -16.65 24.62
CA GLU A 43 13.69 -17.30 23.48
C GLU A 43 12.18 -17.54 23.69
N PRO A 44 11.70 -17.93 24.90
CA PRO A 44 10.26 -18.01 25.19
C PRO A 44 9.48 -16.72 24.95
N LEU A 45 10.06 -15.54 25.20
CA LEU A 45 9.40 -14.27 24.95
C LEU A 45 9.24 -14.02 23.44
N ILE A 46 10.28 -14.30 22.66
CA ILE A 46 10.24 -14.17 21.19
C ILE A 46 9.19 -15.13 20.62
N ALA A 47 9.20 -16.38 21.09
CA ALA A 47 8.22 -17.39 20.70
C ALA A 47 6.79 -16.96 21.04
N LEU A 48 6.56 -16.39 22.23
CA LEU A 48 5.25 -15.88 22.63
C LEU A 48 4.78 -14.74 21.72
N LEU A 49 5.64 -13.74 21.45
CA LEU A 49 5.29 -12.61 20.58
C LEU A 49 5.00 -13.08 19.14
N ALA A 50 5.82 -14.00 18.62
CA ALA A 50 5.62 -14.59 17.30
C ALA A 50 4.34 -15.43 17.25
N PHE A 51 4.02 -16.15 18.32
CA PHE A 51 2.79 -16.94 18.43
C PHE A 51 1.54 -16.04 18.45
N ILE A 52 1.56 -14.92 19.18
CA ILE A 52 0.46 -13.93 19.18
C ILE A 52 0.25 -13.37 17.77
N LEU A 53 1.35 -12.96 17.10
CA LEU A 53 1.28 -12.52 15.71
C LEU A 53 0.74 -13.63 14.78
N GLY A 54 1.15 -14.88 15.02
CA GLY A 54 0.71 -16.06 14.28
C GLY A 54 -0.79 -16.34 14.44
N ILE A 55 -1.35 -16.17 15.64
CA ILE A 55 -2.81 -16.27 15.85
C ILE A 55 -3.55 -15.22 15.02
N TRP A 56 -3.08 -13.97 15.05
CA TRP A 56 -3.69 -12.89 14.28
C TRP A 56 -3.58 -13.14 12.77
N LEU A 57 -2.41 -13.60 12.29
CA LEU A 57 -2.21 -14.00 10.89
C LEU A 57 -3.13 -15.16 10.49
N TRP A 58 -3.31 -16.16 11.36
CA TRP A 58 -4.19 -17.28 11.10
C TRP A 58 -5.64 -16.82 10.91
N ASP A 59 -6.12 -15.95 11.80
CA ASP A 59 -7.47 -15.39 11.70
C ASP A 59 -7.64 -14.57 10.42
N HIS A 60 -6.64 -13.80 10.00
CA HIS A 60 -6.74 -13.00 8.79
C HIS A 60 -6.69 -13.83 7.50
N TYR A 61 -5.86 -14.88 7.43
CA TYR A 61 -5.75 -15.73 6.23
C TYR A 61 -6.82 -16.83 6.13
N PHE A 62 -7.30 -17.34 7.27
CA PHE A 62 -8.16 -18.51 7.32
C PHE A 62 -9.48 -18.28 8.07
N GLY A 63 -9.65 -17.11 8.70
CA GLY A 63 -10.91 -16.69 9.27
C GLY A 63 -11.97 -16.56 8.19
N LYS A 64 -13.17 -17.06 8.49
CA LYS A 64 -14.30 -16.95 7.56
C LYS A 64 -14.91 -15.56 7.67
N THR A 65 -14.59 -14.67 6.75
CA THR A 65 -15.40 -13.46 6.54
C THR A 65 -16.63 -13.85 5.73
N ALA A 66 -17.81 -13.67 6.33
CA ALA A 66 -19.09 -13.84 5.65
C ALA A 66 -19.37 -12.60 4.78
N GLY A 67 -18.65 -12.45 3.68
CA GLY A 67 -18.82 -11.34 2.75
C GLY A 67 -17.57 -10.50 2.53
N TYR A 68 -17.66 -9.60 1.54
CA TYR A 68 -16.66 -8.56 1.30
C TYR A 68 -16.83 -7.39 2.29
N GLU A 69 -15.77 -6.59 2.45
CA GLU A 69 -15.83 -5.38 3.28
C GLU A 69 -16.87 -4.37 2.75
N PRO A 70 -17.52 -3.58 3.61
CA PRO A 70 -18.42 -2.51 3.19
C PRO A 70 -17.74 -1.57 2.17
N GLY A 71 -18.44 -1.26 1.08
CA GLY A 71 -17.93 -0.44 -0.01
C GLY A 71 -17.22 -1.21 -1.14
N THR A 72 -17.01 -2.53 -1.00
CA THR A 72 -16.41 -3.36 -2.05
C THR A 72 -17.25 -3.38 -3.34
N GLU A 73 -18.58 -3.47 -3.22
CA GLU A 73 -19.48 -3.39 -4.38
C GLU A 73 -19.38 -2.03 -5.08
N GLU A 74 -19.37 -0.93 -4.32
CA GLU A 74 -19.30 0.43 -4.86
C GLU A 74 -18.02 0.64 -5.67
N ILE A 75 -16.86 0.20 -5.14
CA ILE A 75 -15.60 0.34 -5.87
C ILE A 75 -15.49 -0.60 -7.06
N ALA A 76 -16.04 -1.82 -6.96
CA ALA A 76 -16.11 -2.75 -8.09
C ALA A 76 -16.97 -2.17 -9.23
N LEU A 77 -18.11 -1.56 -8.91
CA LEU A 77 -18.96 -0.85 -9.87
C LEU A 77 -18.20 0.27 -10.59
N VAL A 78 -17.47 1.10 -9.84
CA VAL A 78 -16.64 2.17 -10.42
C VAL A 78 -15.57 1.58 -11.34
N LYS A 79 -14.87 0.53 -10.89
CA LYS A 79 -13.83 -0.14 -11.69
C LYS A 79 -14.40 -0.64 -13.02
N ILE A 80 -15.50 -1.40 -12.97
CA ILE A 80 -16.14 -2.00 -14.15
C ILE A 80 -16.64 -0.90 -15.11
N ASP A 81 -17.28 0.16 -14.60
CA ASP A 81 -17.69 1.31 -15.43
C ASP A 81 -16.51 1.92 -16.19
N ARG A 82 -15.40 2.17 -15.49
CA ARG A 82 -14.21 2.82 -16.05
C ARG A 82 -13.51 1.94 -17.07
N ASP A 83 -13.35 0.66 -16.76
CA ASP A 83 -12.73 -0.30 -17.67
C ASP A 83 -13.55 -0.45 -18.96
N LEU A 84 -14.88 -0.55 -18.87
CA LEU A 84 -15.76 -0.66 -20.04
C LEU A 84 -15.75 0.61 -20.90
N ARG A 85 -15.79 1.80 -20.29
CA ARG A 85 -15.64 3.08 -21.01
C ARG A 85 -14.31 3.19 -21.73
N LEU A 86 -13.22 2.82 -21.07
CA LEU A 86 -11.89 2.84 -21.66
C LEU A 86 -11.80 1.88 -22.83
N ALA A 87 -12.31 0.65 -22.66
CA ALA A 87 -12.32 -0.35 -23.72
C ALA A 87 -13.12 0.13 -24.95
N ASP A 88 -14.29 0.72 -24.74
CA ASP A 88 -15.10 1.30 -25.82
C ASP A 88 -14.39 2.50 -26.48
N ALA A 89 -13.84 3.43 -25.69
CA ALA A 89 -13.15 4.62 -26.19
C ALA A 89 -11.88 4.30 -26.98
N MET A 90 -11.24 3.18 -26.66
CA MET A 90 -9.99 2.72 -27.29
C MET A 90 -10.20 1.57 -28.27
N ALA A 91 -11.44 1.17 -28.58
CA ALA A 91 -11.72 0.03 -29.47
C ALA A 91 -11.10 0.19 -30.87
N GLY A 92 -10.98 1.44 -31.35
CA GLY A 92 -10.34 1.77 -32.64
C GLY A 92 -8.84 2.03 -32.56
N ASP A 93 -8.23 2.02 -31.36
CA ASP A 93 -6.81 2.30 -31.18
C ASP A 93 -5.92 1.09 -31.51
N PRO A 94 -4.68 1.31 -32.01
CA PRO A 94 -3.72 0.24 -32.23
C PRO A 94 -3.45 -0.58 -30.96
N ALA A 95 -3.24 -1.90 -31.12
CA ALA A 95 -3.02 -2.82 -30.00
C ALA A 95 -1.85 -2.39 -29.08
N TRP A 96 -0.77 -1.83 -29.63
CA TRP A 96 0.37 -1.34 -28.83
C TRP A 96 0.00 -0.16 -27.93
N LEU A 97 -0.93 0.71 -28.36
CA LEU A 97 -1.38 1.86 -27.57
C LEU A 97 -2.32 1.41 -26.45
N ARG A 98 -3.22 0.47 -26.76
CA ARG A 98 -4.06 -0.20 -25.76
C ARG A 98 -3.23 -0.90 -24.69
N TRP A 99 -2.23 -1.67 -25.10
CA TRP A 99 -1.28 -2.32 -24.20
C TRP A 99 -0.49 -1.33 -23.34
N LEU A 100 0.05 -0.25 -23.94
CA LEU A 100 0.76 0.80 -23.21
C LEU A 100 -0.14 1.44 -22.15
N ALA A 101 -1.39 1.69 -22.53
CA ALA A 101 -2.41 2.23 -21.66
C ALA A 101 -3.03 1.18 -20.75
N GLY A 102 -2.58 -0.08 -20.71
CA GLY A 102 -3.14 -1.13 -19.84
C GLY A 102 -4.64 -1.34 -20.01
N VAL A 103 -5.13 -1.31 -21.26
CA VAL A 103 -6.55 -1.54 -21.61
C VAL A 103 -6.64 -2.77 -22.50
N ASP A 104 -7.40 -3.77 -22.04
CA ASP A 104 -7.67 -4.98 -22.82
C ASP A 104 -8.80 -4.80 -23.84
N GLU A 105 -9.06 -5.84 -24.63
CA GLU A 105 -10.15 -5.80 -25.62
C GLU A 105 -11.51 -5.72 -24.93
N PRO A 106 -12.53 -5.07 -25.54
CA PRO A 106 -13.86 -4.96 -24.94
C PRO A 106 -14.47 -6.31 -24.52
N ALA A 107 -14.18 -7.40 -25.24
CA ALA A 107 -14.64 -8.73 -24.87
C ALA A 107 -13.98 -9.25 -23.57
N ALA A 108 -12.67 -9.06 -23.42
CA ALA A 108 -11.94 -9.45 -22.21
C ALA A 108 -12.43 -8.66 -20.99
N ILE A 109 -12.58 -7.33 -21.13
CA ILE A 109 -13.08 -6.48 -20.05
C ILE A 109 -14.51 -6.83 -19.63
N ARG A 110 -15.39 -7.20 -20.59
CA ARG A 110 -16.72 -7.70 -20.24
C ARG A 110 -16.66 -9.01 -19.46
N ASN A 111 -15.77 -9.93 -19.82
CA ASN A 111 -15.57 -11.18 -19.08
C ASN A 111 -15.08 -10.90 -17.65
N ASP A 112 -14.13 -9.98 -17.49
CA ASP A 112 -13.61 -9.57 -16.19
C ASP A 112 -14.71 -8.96 -15.32
N GLY A 113 -15.53 -8.08 -15.91
CA GLY A 113 -16.70 -7.51 -15.24
C GLY A 113 -17.66 -8.60 -14.78
N MET A 114 -18.03 -9.56 -15.65
CA MET A 114 -18.92 -10.67 -15.29
C MET A 114 -18.36 -11.51 -14.14
N ARG A 115 -17.05 -11.80 -14.13
CA ARG A 115 -16.42 -12.55 -13.03
C ARG A 115 -16.41 -11.78 -11.72
N ALA A 116 -16.13 -10.49 -11.74
CA ALA A 116 -16.24 -9.64 -10.55
C ALA A 116 -17.66 -9.66 -9.96
N TRP A 117 -18.68 -9.70 -10.82
CA TRP A 117 -20.08 -9.85 -10.40
C TRP A 117 -20.40 -11.21 -9.81
N GLU A 118 -19.94 -12.30 -10.43
CA GLU A 118 -20.11 -13.66 -9.91
C GLU A 118 -19.51 -13.80 -8.51
N ASN A 119 -18.34 -13.17 -8.30
CA ASN A 119 -17.71 -13.08 -6.99
C ASN A 119 -18.60 -12.30 -6.00
N LEU A 120 -19.05 -11.08 -6.32
CA LEU A 120 -19.96 -10.31 -5.43
C LEU A 120 -21.26 -11.08 -5.10
N ALA A 121 -21.82 -11.79 -6.08
CA ALA A 121 -23.04 -12.57 -5.93
C ALA A 121 -22.86 -13.78 -5.00
N ALA A 122 -21.76 -14.51 -5.13
CA ALA A 122 -21.45 -15.69 -4.31
C ALA A 122 -21.40 -15.35 -2.80
N TYR A 123 -21.07 -14.11 -2.47
CA TYR A 123 -20.94 -13.61 -1.11
C TYR A 123 -22.12 -12.74 -0.66
N GLY A 124 -23.24 -12.72 -1.40
CA GLY A 124 -24.46 -12.02 -1.01
C GLY A 124 -24.30 -10.50 -0.90
N SER A 125 -23.30 -9.93 -1.57
CA SER A 125 -22.92 -8.51 -1.45
C SER A 125 -23.49 -7.64 -2.57
N MET A 126 -24.66 -8.01 -3.13
CA MET A 126 -25.27 -7.29 -4.25
C MET A 126 -26.45 -6.42 -3.81
N SER A 127 -26.33 -5.14 -4.09
CA SER A 127 -27.41 -4.18 -4.02
C SER A 127 -28.30 -4.25 -5.27
N LEU A 128 -29.49 -3.63 -5.19
CA LEU A 128 -30.40 -3.53 -6.33
C LEU A 128 -29.80 -2.74 -7.52
N PRO A 129 -29.07 -1.61 -7.32
CA PRO A 129 -28.30 -0.97 -8.39
C PRO A 129 -27.26 -1.89 -9.03
N GLY A 130 -26.59 -2.72 -8.23
CA GLY A 130 -25.62 -3.69 -8.73
C GLY A 130 -26.29 -4.78 -9.59
N LEU A 131 -27.46 -5.26 -9.20
CA LEU A 131 -28.26 -6.20 -9.99
C LEU A 131 -28.69 -5.62 -11.35
N GLU A 132 -29.07 -4.34 -11.40
CA GLU A 132 -29.41 -3.65 -12.65
C GLU A 132 -28.18 -3.53 -13.56
N ALA A 133 -27.03 -3.10 -13.02
CA ALA A 133 -25.77 -3.03 -13.76
C ALA A 133 -25.35 -4.40 -14.30
N TYR A 134 -25.45 -5.45 -13.49
CA TYR A 134 -25.17 -6.83 -13.88
C TYR A 134 -26.09 -7.31 -15.02
N ALA A 135 -27.40 -7.07 -14.93
CA ALA A 135 -28.36 -7.49 -15.95
C ALA A 135 -28.04 -6.84 -17.32
N ILE A 136 -27.64 -5.56 -17.32
CA ILE A 136 -27.26 -4.83 -18.53
C ILE A 136 -25.95 -5.40 -19.09
N LEU A 137 -24.93 -5.59 -18.25
CA LEU A 137 -23.65 -6.16 -18.66
C LEU A 137 -23.82 -7.57 -19.23
N LYS A 138 -24.63 -8.42 -18.58
CA LYS A 138 -24.94 -9.77 -19.04
C LYS A 138 -25.60 -9.76 -20.42
N ALA A 139 -26.59 -8.89 -20.62
CA ALA A 139 -27.26 -8.78 -21.92
C ALA A 139 -26.29 -8.39 -23.04
N GLU A 140 -25.40 -7.44 -22.78
CA GLU A 140 -24.36 -7.02 -23.74
C GLU A 140 -23.28 -8.09 -23.95
N HIS A 141 -22.92 -8.83 -22.91
CA HIS A 141 -21.93 -9.91 -22.97
C HIS A 141 -22.44 -11.12 -23.78
N GLU A 142 -23.68 -11.53 -23.56
CA GLU A 142 -24.30 -12.71 -24.19
C GLU A 142 -25.06 -12.37 -25.50
N GLY A 143 -25.19 -11.08 -25.86
CA GLY A 143 -25.96 -10.64 -27.03
C GLY A 143 -27.47 -10.83 -26.89
N LEU A 144 -27.99 -10.76 -25.66
CA LEU A 144 -29.41 -10.94 -25.37
C LEU A 144 -30.21 -9.63 -25.51
N PRO A 145 -31.53 -9.70 -25.78
CA PRO A 145 -32.37 -8.51 -25.81
C PRO A 145 -32.45 -7.83 -24.44
N LEU A 146 -31.85 -6.63 -24.32
CA LEU A 146 -31.67 -5.91 -23.05
C LEU A 146 -32.96 -5.78 -22.22
N ARG A 147 -34.06 -5.37 -22.85
CA ARG A 147 -35.36 -5.17 -22.16
C ARG A 147 -35.89 -6.45 -21.54
N LYS A 148 -35.71 -7.58 -22.24
CA LYS A 148 -36.15 -8.89 -21.78
C LYS A 148 -35.30 -9.34 -20.60
N THR A 149 -33.97 -9.24 -20.72
CA THR A 149 -33.03 -9.61 -19.65
C THR A 149 -33.28 -8.78 -18.38
N LEU A 150 -33.51 -7.47 -18.51
CA LEU A 150 -33.85 -6.61 -17.40
C LEU A 150 -35.17 -7.00 -16.74
N ALA A 151 -36.23 -7.23 -17.52
CA ALA A 151 -37.54 -7.62 -16.97
C ALA A 151 -37.47 -8.95 -16.21
N GLU A 152 -36.71 -9.92 -16.72
CA GLU A 152 -36.51 -11.24 -16.09
C GLU A 152 -35.65 -11.15 -14.83
N THR A 153 -34.55 -10.39 -14.87
CA THR A 153 -33.58 -10.31 -13.77
C THR A 153 -34.09 -9.42 -12.63
N MET A 154 -34.73 -8.29 -12.96
CA MET A 154 -35.22 -7.32 -11.99
C MET A 154 -36.63 -7.64 -11.46
N GLN A 155 -37.35 -8.60 -12.05
CA GLN A 155 -38.72 -8.96 -11.67
C GLN A 155 -39.68 -7.74 -11.60
N GLY A 156 -39.46 -6.74 -12.46
CA GLY A 156 -40.23 -5.48 -12.49
C GLY A 156 -39.77 -4.39 -11.52
N GLN A 157 -38.71 -4.59 -10.74
CA GLN A 157 -38.14 -3.60 -9.80
C GLN A 157 -37.02 -2.77 -10.44
N MET A 158 -37.29 -2.13 -11.59
CA MET A 158 -36.32 -1.21 -12.20
C MET A 158 -36.06 0.00 -11.30
N ILE A 159 -34.79 0.40 -11.17
CA ILE A 159 -34.40 1.61 -10.43
C ILE A 159 -34.25 2.78 -11.39
N SER A 160 -33.59 2.55 -12.53
CA SER A 160 -33.29 3.61 -13.48
C SER A 160 -34.57 4.17 -14.11
N ASP A 161 -34.81 5.47 -13.92
CA ASP A 161 -35.86 6.24 -14.61
C ASP A 161 -35.27 6.91 -15.87
N PHE A 162 -36.05 6.97 -16.96
CA PHE A 162 -35.55 7.43 -18.26
C PHE A 162 -35.10 8.89 -18.22
N VAL A 163 -35.88 9.75 -17.58
CA VAL A 163 -35.59 11.18 -17.47
C VAL A 163 -34.41 11.39 -16.53
N GLU A 164 -34.48 10.82 -15.32
CA GLU A 164 -33.43 11.00 -14.33
C GLU A 164 -32.08 10.48 -14.83
N THR A 165 -32.05 9.30 -15.44
CA THR A 165 -30.81 8.69 -15.93
C THR A 165 -30.23 9.46 -17.12
N SER A 166 -31.09 10.03 -17.98
CA SER A 166 -30.65 10.93 -19.04
C SER A 166 -29.98 12.18 -18.46
N GLU A 167 -30.55 12.77 -17.40
CA GLU A 167 -29.97 13.92 -16.69
C GLU A 167 -28.66 13.56 -15.97
N GLN A 168 -28.57 12.36 -15.38
CA GLN A 168 -27.33 11.86 -14.78
C GLN A 168 -26.21 11.75 -15.82
N LEU A 169 -26.49 11.20 -17.00
CA LEU A 169 -25.53 11.14 -18.11
C LEU A 169 -25.14 12.54 -18.60
N ALA A 170 -26.08 13.48 -18.66
CA ALA A 170 -25.82 14.87 -19.03
C ALA A 170 -25.10 15.69 -17.93
N SER A 171 -24.91 15.13 -16.74
CA SER A 171 -24.23 15.81 -15.61
C SER A 171 -22.99 15.07 -15.09
N HIS A 172 -22.35 14.25 -15.95
CA HIS A 172 -21.13 13.48 -15.64
C HIS A 172 -21.28 12.43 -14.54
N ARG A 173 -22.52 12.12 -14.11
CA ARG A 173 -22.84 11.15 -13.05
C ARG A 173 -23.34 9.81 -13.57
N GLY A 174 -23.75 9.75 -14.82
CA GLY A 174 -24.21 8.50 -15.44
C GLY A 174 -23.08 7.50 -15.63
N THR A 175 -23.40 6.21 -15.71
CA THR A 175 -22.48 5.08 -15.85
C THR A 175 -22.51 4.49 -17.27
N TRP A 176 -21.66 3.50 -17.55
CA TRP A 176 -21.65 2.76 -18.80
C TRP A 176 -22.97 2.01 -19.05
N TRP A 177 -23.53 1.37 -18.02
CA TRP A 177 -24.82 0.69 -18.14
C TRP A 177 -25.98 1.66 -18.30
N HIS A 178 -25.96 2.83 -17.66
CA HIS A 178 -26.93 3.90 -17.92
C HIS A 178 -26.91 4.32 -19.40
N ALA A 179 -25.73 4.51 -19.99
CA ALA A 179 -25.60 4.87 -21.40
C ALA A 179 -26.17 3.79 -22.34
N ARG A 180 -25.90 2.50 -22.05
CA ARG A 180 -26.45 1.37 -22.82
C ARG A 180 -27.97 1.28 -22.71
N TRP A 181 -28.49 1.46 -21.51
CA TRP A 181 -29.92 1.43 -21.27
C TRP A 181 -30.66 2.57 -21.98
N ILE A 182 -30.22 3.82 -21.80
CA ILE A 182 -30.83 4.99 -22.46
C ILE A 182 -30.75 4.87 -23.98
N THR A 183 -29.61 4.42 -24.52
CA THR A 183 -29.48 4.18 -25.97
C THR A 183 -30.53 3.20 -26.51
N THR A 184 -30.91 2.19 -25.71
CA THR A 184 -31.93 1.21 -26.08
C THR A 184 -33.36 1.76 -25.92
N MET A 185 -33.59 2.67 -24.98
CA MET A 185 -34.89 3.34 -24.81
C MET A 185 -35.15 4.35 -25.93
N GLU A 186 -34.12 5.11 -26.33
CA GLU A 186 -34.18 6.11 -27.41
C GLU A 186 -34.44 5.51 -28.80
N GLN A 187 -34.47 4.19 -28.95
CA GLN A 187 -34.91 3.54 -30.19
C GLN A 187 -36.42 3.74 -30.43
N ASP A 188 -37.20 3.82 -29.35
CA ASP A 188 -38.66 3.95 -29.41
C ASP A 188 -39.18 5.30 -28.91
N MET A 189 -38.32 6.09 -28.26
CA MET A 189 -38.66 7.38 -27.65
C MET A 189 -37.70 8.48 -28.12
N PRO A 190 -38.16 9.75 -28.23
CA PRO A 190 -37.26 10.85 -28.53
C PRO A 190 -36.24 11.07 -27.39
N PRO A 191 -35.02 11.55 -27.70
CA PRO A 191 -34.02 11.84 -26.69
C PRO A 191 -34.49 12.97 -25.77
N TYR A 192 -34.34 12.79 -24.45
CA TYR A 192 -34.75 13.80 -23.46
C TYR A 192 -33.77 14.98 -23.38
N CYS A 193 -32.46 14.71 -23.41
CA CYS A 193 -31.41 15.72 -23.35
C CYS A 193 -30.17 15.30 -24.16
N GLN A 194 -29.24 16.24 -24.39
CA GLN A 194 -28.00 15.98 -25.14
C GLN A 194 -26.92 15.29 -24.28
N TRP A 195 -27.22 14.10 -23.76
CA TRP A 195 -26.31 13.37 -22.88
C TRP A 195 -25.15 12.70 -23.63
N ARG A 196 -25.35 12.29 -24.89
CA ARG A 196 -24.35 11.52 -25.69
C ARG A 196 -23.04 12.27 -25.88
N GLU A 197 -23.10 13.58 -26.18
CA GLU A 197 -21.89 14.40 -26.36
C GLU A 197 -21.08 14.52 -25.07
N ILE A 198 -21.77 14.68 -23.94
CA ILE A 198 -21.15 14.80 -22.62
C ILE A 198 -20.48 13.47 -22.23
N TYR A 199 -21.22 12.37 -22.35
CA TYR A 199 -20.70 11.03 -22.10
C TYR A 199 -19.49 10.69 -23.00
N GLN A 200 -19.53 11.05 -24.28
CA GLN A 200 -18.39 10.85 -25.20
C GLN A 200 -17.18 11.69 -24.81
N ARG A 201 -17.38 12.93 -24.36
CA ARG A 201 -16.28 13.78 -23.82
C ARG A 201 -15.66 13.15 -22.58
N ASP A 202 -16.47 12.65 -21.66
CA ASP A 202 -16.00 11.95 -20.45
C ASP A 202 -15.13 10.74 -20.79
N CYS A 203 -15.59 9.91 -21.75
CA CYS A 203 -14.83 8.75 -22.23
C CYS A 203 -13.50 9.15 -22.89
N GLN A 204 -13.48 10.23 -23.68
CA GLN A 204 -12.24 10.75 -24.28
C GLN A 204 -11.28 11.32 -23.23
N GLN A 205 -11.79 12.03 -22.22
CA GLN A 205 -10.95 12.50 -21.12
C GLN A 205 -10.36 11.32 -20.33
N LEU A 206 -11.16 10.31 -20.04
CA LEU A 206 -10.70 9.10 -19.35
C LEU A 206 -9.60 8.38 -20.13
N ARG A 207 -9.76 8.24 -21.45
CA ARG A 207 -8.73 7.72 -22.37
C ARG A 207 -7.43 8.53 -22.29
N ILE A 208 -7.51 9.87 -22.36
CA ILE A 208 -6.33 10.75 -22.28
C ILE A 208 -5.62 10.56 -20.93
N ARG A 209 -6.37 10.52 -19.82
CA ARG A 209 -5.82 10.31 -18.48
C ARG A 209 -5.13 8.96 -18.35
N ALA A 210 -5.72 7.88 -18.86
CA ALA A 210 -5.14 6.54 -18.82
C ALA A 210 -3.82 6.47 -19.62
N ILE A 211 -3.82 6.99 -20.85
CA ILE A 211 -2.61 7.05 -21.69
C ILE A 211 -1.54 7.87 -20.99
N PHE A 212 -1.86 9.07 -20.51
CA PHE A 212 -0.90 9.96 -19.86
C PHE A 212 -0.30 9.33 -18.60
N ALA A 213 -1.15 8.87 -17.68
CA ALA A 213 -0.71 8.37 -16.37
C ALA A 213 0.16 7.12 -16.51
N ARG A 214 -0.24 6.17 -17.37
CA ARG A 214 0.51 4.92 -17.58
C ARG A 214 1.78 5.15 -18.42
N SER A 215 1.74 6.05 -19.41
CA SER A 215 2.94 6.40 -20.20
C SER A 215 4.06 7.02 -19.36
N TRP A 216 3.72 7.76 -18.31
CA TRP A 216 4.73 8.33 -17.41
C TRP A 216 5.50 7.25 -16.64
N VAL A 217 4.81 6.21 -16.19
CA VAL A 217 5.44 5.04 -15.53
C VAL A 217 6.38 4.32 -16.48
N TRP A 218 5.94 4.10 -17.72
CA TRP A 218 6.77 3.52 -18.77
C TRP A 218 8.00 4.37 -19.06
N LEU A 219 7.86 5.68 -19.16
CA LEU A 219 8.98 6.60 -19.38
C LEU A 219 10.03 6.47 -18.26
N LEU A 220 9.60 6.43 -16.99
CA LEU A 220 10.50 6.24 -15.85
C LEU A 220 11.24 4.91 -15.91
N GLY A 221 10.55 3.83 -16.28
CA GLY A 221 11.15 2.52 -16.52
C GLY A 221 12.17 2.53 -17.66
N LEU A 222 11.81 3.12 -18.81
CA LEU A 222 12.71 3.22 -19.96
C LEU A 222 13.97 4.02 -19.66
N VAL A 223 13.85 5.14 -18.94
CA VAL A 223 15.01 5.93 -18.48
C VAL A 223 15.89 5.11 -17.56
N GLY A 224 15.31 4.32 -16.65
CA GLY A 224 16.07 3.51 -15.72
C GLY A 224 16.78 2.31 -16.35
N LEU A 225 16.33 1.82 -17.53
CA LEU A 225 17.05 0.79 -18.30
C LEU A 225 18.51 1.19 -18.58
N ALA A 226 18.76 2.47 -18.84
CA ALA A 226 20.11 2.99 -19.08
C ALA A 226 21.06 2.82 -17.88
N PHE A 227 20.51 2.64 -16.66
CA PHE A 227 21.29 2.48 -15.44
C PHE A 227 21.44 1.02 -14.98
N ILE A 228 20.77 0.05 -15.62
CA ILE A 228 20.83 -1.37 -15.24
C ILE A 228 22.27 -1.90 -15.10
N PRO A 229 23.22 -1.68 -16.03
CA PRO A 229 24.56 -2.23 -15.89
C PRO A 229 25.26 -1.78 -14.61
N ARG A 230 25.11 -0.50 -14.25
CA ARG A 230 25.64 0.06 -13.01
C ARG A 230 24.90 -0.48 -11.80
N THR A 231 23.58 -0.55 -11.86
CA THR A 231 22.75 -1.11 -10.79
C THR A 231 23.16 -2.54 -10.47
N LEU A 232 23.32 -3.40 -11.47
CA LEU A 232 23.76 -4.78 -11.27
C LEU A 232 25.15 -4.85 -10.63
N ALA A 233 26.08 -3.97 -11.02
CA ALA A 233 27.40 -3.88 -10.38
C ALA A 233 27.30 -3.41 -8.91
N ASP A 234 26.43 -2.45 -8.60
CA ASP A 234 26.18 -1.97 -7.24
C ASP A 234 25.55 -3.07 -6.37
N LEU A 235 24.51 -3.74 -6.86
CA LEU A 235 23.85 -4.86 -6.17
C LEU A 235 24.82 -6.02 -5.92
N LYS A 236 25.63 -6.39 -6.93
CA LYS A 236 26.66 -7.44 -6.79
C LYS A 236 27.68 -7.11 -5.70
N ARG A 237 28.10 -5.84 -5.60
CA ARG A 237 28.98 -5.39 -4.50
C ARG A 237 28.27 -5.44 -3.15
N GLY A 238 26.98 -5.08 -3.11
CA GLY A 238 26.13 -5.12 -1.93
C GLY A 238 26.00 -6.53 -1.31
N LEU A 239 26.00 -7.59 -2.13
CA LEU A 239 25.92 -8.98 -1.65
C LEU A 239 27.05 -9.38 -0.69
N HIS A 240 28.20 -8.71 -0.77
CA HIS A 240 29.35 -8.96 0.09
C HIS A 240 29.52 -7.89 1.19
N ALA A 241 28.55 -6.97 1.33
CA ALA A 241 28.58 -5.97 2.38
C ALA A 241 28.58 -6.63 3.76
N ARG A 242 29.32 -6.03 4.70
CA ARG A 242 29.36 -6.46 6.10
C ARG A 242 28.79 -5.38 7.01
N PRO A 243 28.01 -5.77 8.04
CA PRO A 243 27.54 -4.83 9.05
C PRO A 243 28.72 -4.20 9.81
N ARG A 244 28.57 -2.93 10.19
CA ARG A 244 29.59 -2.19 10.96
C ARG A 244 28.94 -1.29 12.02
N GLY A 245 29.74 -0.93 13.03
CA GLY A 245 29.34 0.01 14.08
C GLY A 245 28.20 -0.49 14.96
N TYR A 246 27.49 0.43 15.60
CA TYR A 246 26.40 0.13 16.54
C TYR A 246 25.32 -0.78 15.92
N GLY A 247 24.83 -0.43 14.72
CA GLY A 247 23.79 -1.21 14.05
C GLY A 247 24.26 -2.61 13.62
N GLY A 248 25.54 -2.75 13.28
CA GLY A 248 26.13 -4.06 12.95
C GLY A 248 26.39 -4.95 14.16
N ALA A 249 26.28 -4.42 15.37
CA ALA A 249 26.42 -5.15 16.62
C ALA A 249 25.09 -5.60 17.21
N TRP A 250 23.95 -5.29 16.55
CA TRP A 250 22.63 -5.72 17.05
C TRP A 250 22.53 -7.25 17.03
N PRO A 251 22.27 -7.88 18.18
CA PRO A 251 21.98 -9.31 18.21
C PRO A 251 20.60 -9.57 17.58
N LEU A 252 20.44 -10.73 16.95
CA LEU A 252 19.19 -11.12 16.31
C LEU A 252 17.97 -11.04 17.27
N PRO A 253 18.03 -11.53 18.53
CA PRO A 253 16.96 -11.37 19.51
C PRO A 253 16.47 -9.93 19.71
N LEU A 254 17.39 -8.95 19.82
CA LEU A 254 17.05 -7.54 19.99
C LEU A 254 16.20 -7.04 18.81
N GLY A 255 16.64 -7.36 17.59
CA GLY A 255 15.91 -6.97 16.37
C GLY A 255 14.53 -7.59 16.27
N LEU A 256 14.43 -8.90 16.54
CA LEU A 256 13.17 -9.64 16.47
C LEU A 256 12.16 -9.13 17.49
N VAL A 257 12.56 -8.93 18.76
CA VAL A 257 11.65 -8.41 19.78
C VAL A 257 11.16 -7.02 19.42
N ILE A 258 12.05 -6.12 18.97
CA ILE A 258 11.64 -4.75 18.62
C ILE A 258 10.71 -4.75 17.42
N PHE A 259 10.99 -5.56 16.39
CA PHE A 259 10.10 -5.73 15.25
C PHE A 259 8.72 -6.24 15.70
N LEU A 260 8.67 -7.36 16.44
CA LEU A 260 7.42 -7.97 16.87
C LEU A 260 6.61 -7.05 17.79
N VAL A 261 7.24 -6.37 18.74
CA VAL A 261 6.55 -5.40 19.62
C VAL A 261 6.00 -4.23 18.82
N ALA A 262 6.77 -3.67 17.88
CA ALA A 262 6.31 -2.58 17.04
C ALA A 262 5.14 -2.99 16.14
N THR A 263 5.20 -4.18 15.52
CA THR A 263 4.15 -4.73 14.67
C THR A 263 2.89 -5.07 15.48
N LEU A 264 3.01 -5.68 16.66
CA LEU A 264 1.85 -5.97 17.51
C LEU A 264 1.20 -4.69 18.06
N ALA A 265 2.01 -3.68 18.41
CA ALA A 265 1.50 -2.37 18.82
C ALA A 265 0.74 -1.67 17.68
N TRP A 266 1.23 -1.78 16.44
CA TRP A 266 0.50 -1.31 15.26
C TRP A 266 -0.88 -1.97 15.15
N ILE A 267 -0.92 -3.31 15.18
CA ILE A 267 -2.14 -4.10 15.03
C ILE A 267 -3.14 -3.70 16.12
N GLY A 268 -2.72 -3.68 17.38
CA GLY A 268 -3.59 -3.29 18.49
C GLY A 268 -4.11 -1.86 18.37
N PHE A 269 -3.27 -0.91 17.94
CA PHE A 269 -3.68 0.47 17.73
C PHE A 269 -4.65 0.62 16.54
N ALA A 270 -4.36 -0.05 15.42
CA ALA A 270 -5.20 -0.03 14.21
C ALA A 270 -6.59 -0.59 14.50
N MET A 271 -6.68 -1.75 15.18
CA MET A 271 -7.96 -2.34 15.60
C MET A 271 -8.73 -1.41 16.54
N THR A 272 -8.05 -0.73 17.47
CA THR A 272 -8.69 0.23 18.38
C THR A 272 -9.23 1.44 17.63
N LEU A 273 -8.48 1.93 16.65
CA LEU A 273 -8.83 3.08 15.83
C LEU A 273 -10.01 2.77 14.90
N GLU A 274 -10.04 1.59 14.30
CA GLU A 274 -11.16 1.13 13.47
C GLU A 274 -12.47 1.05 14.27
N LEU A 275 -12.44 0.44 15.46
CA LEU A 275 -13.57 0.42 16.40
C LEU A 275 -13.99 1.84 16.82
N GLY A 276 -13.04 2.73 17.05
CA GLY A 276 -13.28 4.11 17.48
C GLY A 276 -13.88 5.00 16.39
N ILE A 277 -13.38 4.90 15.15
CA ILE A 277 -13.91 5.66 14.01
C ILE A 277 -15.32 5.17 13.65
N GLY A 278 -15.56 3.85 13.68
CA GLY A 278 -16.89 3.30 13.45
C GLY A 278 -17.96 3.81 14.43
N ALA A 279 -17.56 4.28 15.61
CA ALA A 279 -18.45 4.86 16.62
C ALA A 279 -18.70 6.37 16.45
N LEU A 280 -18.01 7.07 15.53
CA LEU A 280 -18.06 8.52 15.35
C LEU A 280 -18.51 8.91 13.93
N PRO A 281 -19.83 8.92 13.64
CA PRO A 281 -20.32 9.36 12.33
C PRO A 281 -20.00 10.84 12.10
N GLY A 282 -19.56 11.17 10.89
CA GLY A 282 -19.28 12.56 10.48
C GLY A 282 -17.86 13.06 10.80
N LEU A 283 -16.91 12.17 11.08
CA LEU A 283 -15.50 12.54 11.21
C LEU A 283 -15.00 13.22 9.93
N HIS A 284 -14.43 14.42 10.05
CA HIS A 284 -13.86 15.12 8.90
C HIS A 284 -12.71 14.30 8.28
N PRO A 285 -12.59 14.21 6.93
CA PRO A 285 -11.58 13.39 6.27
C PRO A 285 -10.14 13.66 6.73
N LEU A 286 -9.80 14.92 6.98
CA LEU A 286 -8.50 15.31 7.56
C LEU A 286 -8.20 14.61 8.90
N ALA A 287 -9.19 14.47 9.79
CA ALA A 287 -8.97 13.79 11.07
C ALA A 287 -8.72 12.30 10.85
N GLY A 288 -9.42 11.67 9.90
CA GLY A 288 -9.14 10.29 9.48
C GLY A 288 -7.71 10.13 8.95
N ILE A 289 -7.26 11.03 8.08
CA ILE A 289 -5.88 11.04 7.55
C ILE A 289 -4.85 11.19 8.68
N LEU A 290 -5.10 12.07 9.67
CA LEU A 290 -4.19 12.26 10.79
C LEU A 290 -4.12 11.03 11.71
N LEU A 291 -5.25 10.37 11.94
CA LEU A 291 -5.34 9.14 12.73
C LEU A 291 -4.61 7.98 12.02
N ASP A 292 -4.85 7.79 10.73
CA ASP A 292 -4.11 6.82 9.90
C ASP A 292 -2.61 7.12 9.90
N ALA A 293 -2.22 8.38 9.72
CA ALA A 293 -0.82 8.80 9.74
C ALA A 293 -0.14 8.44 11.08
N ALA A 294 -0.84 8.67 12.20
CA ALA A 294 -0.36 8.30 13.52
C ALA A 294 -0.21 6.78 13.67
N ALA A 295 -1.21 6.01 13.23
CA ALA A 295 -1.16 4.54 13.25
C ALA A 295 0.01 4.01 12.41
N ARG A 296 0.20 4.55 11.20
CA ARG A 296 1.26 4.13 10.26
C ARG A 296 2.65 4.44 10.81
N MET A 297 2.84 5.56 11.50
CA MET A 297 4.14 5.98 12.06
C MET A 297 4.49 5.32 13.40
N LEU A 298 3.49 4.88 14.17
CA LEU A 298 3.68 4.31 15.50
C LEU A 298 4.76 3.22 15.58
N PRO A 299 4.85 2.24 14.65
CA PRO A 299 5.80 1.13 14.77
C PRO A 299 7.24 1.60 14.59
N ALA A 300 7.46 2.48 13.60
CA ALA A 300 8.75 3.10 13.36
C ALA A 300 9.18 3.97 14.56
N LEU A 301 8.25 4.73 15.16
CA LEU A 301 8.54 5.55 16.34
C LEU A 301 8.90 4.69 17.57
N ILE A 302 8.17 3.60 17.81
CA ILE A 302 8.49 2.63 18.88
C ILE A 302 9.89 2.05 18.64
N ALA A 303 10.17 1.57 17.43
CA ALA A 303 11.46 1.00 17.08
C ALA A 303 12.60 2.00 17.28
N LEU A 304 12.43 3.24 16.81
CA LEU A 304 13.42 4.31 16.98
C LEU A 304 13.64 4.64 18.46
N GLY A 305 12.58 4.74 19.26
CA GLY A 305 12.65 5.02 20.70
C GLY A 305 13.34 3.89 21.50
N LEU A 306 13.16 2.63 21.09
CA LEU A 306 13.79 1.48 21.74
C LEU A 306 15.27 1.30 21.35
N LEU A 307 15.65 1.70 20.13
CA LEU A 307 16.99 1.50 19.55
C LEU A 307 17.92 2.70 19.70
N PHE A 308 17.39 3.92 19.78
CA PHE A 308 18.18 5.15 19.71
C PHE A 308 17.85 6.13 20.83
N ARG A 309 18.88 6.87 21.29
CA ARG A 309 18.73 7.94 22.29
C ARG A 309 18.91 9.33 21.69
N ARG A 310 19.39 9.42 20.45
CA ARG A 310 19.62 10.67 19.72
C ARG A 310 19.17 10.50 18.27
N PRO A 311 18.31 11.38 17.73
CA PRO A 311 17.87 11.29 16.33
C PRO A 311 19.03 11.29 15.33
N SER A 312 20.06 12.12 15.56
CA SER A 312 21.24 12.18 14.69
C SER A 312 22.01 10.86 14.63
N HIS A 313 21.95 10.03 15.67
CA HIS A 313 22.56 8.70 15.65
C HIS A 313 21.72 7.71 14.84
N ALA A 314 20.39 7.78 14.93
CA ALA A 314 19.49 6.99 14.09
C ALA A 314 19.73 7.29 12.61
N VAL A 315 19.78 8.57 12.24
CA VAL A 315 20.08 9.04 10.88
C VAL A 315 21.36 8.42 10.34
N ARG A 316 22.47 8.48 11.09
CA ARG A 316 23.77 7.92 10.66
C ARG A 316 23.78 6.38 10.60
N VAL A 317 23.15 5.72 11.56
CA VAL A 317 23.16 4.24 11.64
C VAL A 317 22.30 3.64 10.53
N LEU A 318 21.15 4.24 10.25
CA LEU A 318 20.24 3.84 9.18
C LEU A 318 20.70 4.36 7.81
N GLY A 319 21.69 5.26 7.76
CA GLY A 319 22.20 5.80 6.51
C GLY A 319 21.25 6.78 5.83
N LEU A 320 20.42 7.50 6.59
CA LEU A 320 19.58 8.58 6.07
C LEU A 320 20.41 9.83 5.69
N ASP A 321 21.67 9.90 6.13
CA ASP A 321 22.67 10.90 5.71
C ASP A 321 23.44 10.49 4.45
N ARG A 322 23.19 9.29 3.91
CA ARG A 322 23.85 8.79 2.69
C ARG A 322 23.09 9.24 1.44
N PRO A 323 23.79 9.47 0.32
CA PRO A 323 23.15 9.88 -0.93
C PRO A 323 22.13 8.84 -1.40
N LEU A 324 21.05 9.31 -2.04
CA LEU A 324 19.95 8.46 -2.52
C LEU A 324 20.34 7.53 -3.67
N ALA A 325 21.50 7.74 -4.30
CA ALA A 325 21.96 6.97 -5.47
C ALA A 325 20.87 6.84 -6.57
N PRO A 326 20.36 7.95 -7.12
CA PRO A 326 19.16 7.96 -7.99
C PRO A 326 19.30 7.06 -9.24
N LYS A 327 20.51 6.92 -9.78
CA LYS A 327 20.78 6.02 -10.91
C LYS A 327 20.52 4.56 -10.53
N THR A 328 21.00 4.14 -9.35
CA THR A 328 20.81 2.79 -8.83
C THR A 328 19.33 2.56 -8.51
N VAL A 329 18.66 3.53 -7.89
CA VAL A 329 17.21 3.50 -7.62
C VAL A 329 16.39 3.32 -8.90
N LEU A 330 16.62 4.15 -9.93
CA LEU A 330 15.91 4.06 -11.21
C LEU A 330 16.20 2.73 -11.93
N GLY A 331 17.42 2.23 -11.86
CA GLY A 331 17.75 0.92 -12.42
C GLY A 331 17.05 -0.23 -11.68
N VAL A 332 16.93 -0.18 -10.34
CA VAL A 332 16.14 -1.18 -9.58
C VAL A 332 14.66 -1.06 -9.91
N PHE A 333 14.12 0.15 -9.98
CA PHE A 333 12.73 0.39 -10.40
C PHE A 333 12.44 -0.23 -11.78
N SER A 334 13.37 -0.11 -12.73
CA SER A 334 13.21 -0.71 -14.06
C SER A 334 13.27 -2.23 -14.03
N LEU A 335 14.15 -2.81 -13.21
CA LEU A 335 14.21 -4.25 -13.00
C LEU A 335 12.91 -4.77 -12.37
N LEU A 336 12.31 -4.00 -11.45
CA LEU A 336 11.00 -4.33 -10.88
C LEU A 336 9.88 -4.30 -11.92
N LEU A 337 9.84 -3.29 -12.80
CA LEU A 337 8.87 -3.27 -13.90
C LEU A 337 9.05 -4.46 -14.85
N LEU A 338 10.29 -4.82 -15.20
CA LEU A 338 10.55 -6.00 -16.02
C LEU A 338 10.15 -7.29 -15.30
N ALA A 339 10.43 -7.40 -14.00
CA ALA A 339 10.02 -8.54 -13.19
C ALA A 339 8.50 -8.66 -13.11
N ASP A 340 7.78 -7.54 -12.96
CA ASP A 340 6.33 -7.49 -12.95
C ASP A 340 5.72 -7.96 -14.29
N LEU A 341 6.29 -7.52 -15.42
CA LEU A 341 5.86 -7.98 -16.74
C LEU A 341 6.03 -9.48 -16.93
N LEU A 342 7.18 -10.01 -16.51
CA LEU A 342 7.44 -11.45 -16.55
C LEU A 342 6.49 -12.21 -15.63
N LEU A 343 6.22 -11.65 -14.45
CA LEU A 343 5.32 -12.25 -13.48
C LEU A 343 3.88 -12.30 -14.00
N ARG A 344 3.39 -11.20 -14.58
CA ARG A 344 2.07 -11.14 -15.23
C ARG A 344 1.96 -12.13 -16.39
N ALA A 345 3.00 -12.24 -17.22
CA ALA A 345 3.02 -13.21 -18.31
C ALA A 345 3.04 -14.66 -17.83
N ALA A 346 3.64 -14.95 -16.68
CA ALA A 346 3.78 -16.31 -16.14
C ALA A 346 2.56 -16.78 -15.35
N ILE A 347 1.98 -15.90 -14.52
CA ILE A 347 0.91 -16.26 -13.56
C ILE A 347 -0.23 -15.24 -13.49
N GLY A 348 -0.11 -14.07 -14.14
CA GLY A 348 -1.09 -12.99 -14.08
C GLY A 348 -2.39 -13.22 -14.84
N GLY A 349 -2.55 -14.38 -15.49
CA GLY A 349 -3.83 -14.85 -15.99
C GLY A 349 -4.70 -15.56 -14.94
N GLY A 350 -4.23 -15.64 -13.68
CA GLY A 350 -5.00 -16.19 -12.57
C GLY A 350 -6.06 -15.20 -12.08
N ASP A 351 -7.29 -15.67 -11.92
CA ASP A 351 -8.44 -14.88 -11.51
C ASP A 351 -8.20 -14.17 -10.17
N SER A 352 -8.23 -12.84 -10.15
CA SER A 352 -8.22 -12.09 -8.88
C SER A 352 -9.56 -12.30 -8.19
N ALA A 353 -9.53 -12.87 -6.98
CA ALA A 353 -10.73 -13.06 -6.16
C ALA A 353 -11.33 -11.73 -5.65
N ASP A 354 -10.61 -10.62 -5.79
CA ASP A 354 -11.06 -9.29 -5.40
C ASP A 354 -11.80 -8.59 -6.56
N PRO A 355 -13.12 -8.37 -6.45
CA PRO A 355 -13.91 -7.67 -7.46
C PRO A 355 -13.54 -6.17 -7.58
N GLY A 356 -12.96 -5.57 -6.53
CA GLY A 356 -12.44 -4.21 -6.54
C GLY A 356 -11.06 -4.08 -7.19
N GLY A 357 -10.38 -5.20 -7.49
CA GLY A 357 -9.06 -5.21 -8.13
C GLY A 357 -7.97 -4.45 -7.35
N GLY A 358 -8.05 -4.42 -6.02
CA GLY A 358 -7.13 -3.71 -5.12
C GLY A 358 -7.44 -2.22 -4.93
N LEU A 359 -8.50 -1.69 -5.55
CA LEU A 359 -8.95 -0.31 -5.34
C LEU A 359 -9.69 -0.17 -4.01
N SER A 360 -9.61 1.01 -3.41
CA SER A 360 -10.30 1.32 -2.15
C SER A 360 -11.31 2.44 -2.32
N ALA A 361 -12.54 2.23 -1.87
CA ALA A 361 -13.58 3.27 -1.85
C ALA A 361 -13.13 4.53 -1.07
N GLY A 362 -12.26 4.37 -0.05
CA GLY A 362 -11.69 5.47 0.73
C GLY A 362 -10.76 6.40 -0.05
N GLU A 363 -10.30 5.99 -1.25
CA GLU A 363 -9.45 6.80 -2.13
C GLU A 363 -10.25 7.70 -3.10
N ALA A 364 -11.60 7.67 -3.03
CA ALA A 364 -12.46 8.51 -3.86
C ALA A 364 -12.36 10.02 -3.54
N GLY A 365 -12.42 10.84 -4.59
CA GLY A 365 -12.43 12.30 -4.48
C GLY A 365 -11.08 12.91 -4.04
N ILE A 366 -11.07 14.23 -3.82
CA ILE A 366 -9.83 14.96 -3.52
C ILE A 366 -9.23 14.57 -2.16
N TRP A 367 -10.06 14.31 -1.16
CA TRP A 367 -9.59 13.83 0.14
C TRP A 367 -9.03 12.41 0.05
N GLY A 368 -9.63 11.56 -0.78
CA GLY A 368 -9.11 10.24 -1.08
C GLY A 368 -7.74 10.29 -1.79
N LEU A 369 -7.52 11.24 -2.71
CA LEU A 369 -6.19 11.48 -3.29
C LEU A 369 -5.16 11.85 -2.21
N VAL A 370 -5.52 12.81 -1.35
CA VAL A 370 -4.64 13.25 -0.26
C VAL A 370 -4.32 12.08 0.66
N PHE A 371 -5.33 11.27 0.99
CA PHE A 371 -5.15 10.05 1.77
C PHE A 371 -4.20 9.07 1.09
N ALA A 372 -4.43 8.72 -0.18
CA ALA A 372 -3.58 7.79 -0.94
C ALA A 372 -2.12 8.26 -1.03
N VAL A 373 -1.90 9.56 -1.28
CA VAL A 373 -0.54 10.12 -1.36
C VAL A 373 0.13 10.15 0.00
N VAL A 374 -0.53 10.69 1.03
CA VAL A 374 0.07 10.81 2.37
C VAL A 374 0.31 9.42 2.97
N SER A 375 -0.71 8.57 2.95
CA SER A 375 -0.65 7.25 3.58
C SER A 375 0.24 6.29 2.79
N ALA A 376 -0.15 5.98 1.55
CA ALA A 376 0.50 4.92 0.77
C ALA A 376 1.78 5.37 0.09
N CYS A 377 1.91 6.63 -0.35
CA CYS A 377 3.11 7.07 -1.06
C CYS A 377 4.18 7.65 -0.13
N LEU A 378 3.83 8.29 0.99
CA LEU A 378 4.82 8.95 1.87
C LEU A 378 5.07 8.18 3.17
N LEU A 379 4.01 7.95 3.96
CA LEU A 379 4.14 7.43 5.32
C LEU A 379 4.41 5.93 5.34
N ALA A 380 3.76 5.14 4.49
CA ALA A 380 4.04 3.71 4.36
C ALA A 380 5.51 3.47 3.98
N PRO A 381 6.06 4.06 2.90
CA PRO A 381 7.49 3.96 2.58
C PRO A 381 8.42 4.34 3.71
N LEU A 382 8.13 5.44 4.44
CA LEU A 382 8.95 5.84 5.56
C LEU A 382 8.92 4.80 6.69
N SER A 383 7.72 4.38 7.12
CA SER A 383 7.55 3.48 8.27
C SER A 383 8.09 2.09 7.96
N GLU A 384 7.72 1.57 6.80
CA GLU A 384 8.02 0.20 6.42
C GLU A 384 9.52 0.03 6.14
N GLU A 385 10.17 0.97 5.45
CA GLU A 385 11.62 0.86 5.27
C GLU A 385 12.36 0.97 6.61
N LEU A 386 11.93 1.84 7.52
CA LEU A 386 12.49 1.93 8.87
C LEU A 386 12.37 0.60 9.63
N LEU A 387 11.21 -0.04 9.57
CA LEU A 387 10.93 -1.26 10.32
C LEU A 387 11.55 -2.50 9.63
N TYR A 388 11.27 -2.72 8.36
CA TYR A 388 11.70 -3.90 7.62
C TYR A 388 13.19 -3.84 7.24
N ARG A 389 13.69 -2.72 6.70
CA ARG A 389 15.10 -2.63 6.26
C ARG A 389 15.99 -2.15 7.39
N GLY A 390 15.52 -1.14 8.14
CA GLY A 390 16.23 -0.57 9.26
C GLY A 390 16.39 -1.52 10.46
N VAL A 391 15.38 -2.35 10.77
CA VAL A 391 15.38 -3.23 11.95
C VAL A 391 15.43 -4.72 11.60
N LEU A 392 14.41 -5.27 10.94
CA LEU A 392 14.27 -6.72 10.74
C LEU A 392 15.39 -7.28 9.86
N PHE A 393 15.50 -6.78 8.63
CA PHE A 393 16.53 -7.17 7.67
C PHE A 393 17.93 -6.96 8.23
N ARG A 394 18.19 -5.81 8.87
CA ARG A 394 19.51 -5.53 9.46
C ARG A 394 19.90 -6.56 10.52
N SER A 395 18.99 -6.89 11.42
CA SER A 395 19.25 -7.86 12.48
C SER A 395 19.45 -9.28 11.94
N LEU A 396 18.71 -9.67 10.90
CA LEU A 396 18.92 -10.91 10.16
C LEU A 396 20.27 -10.90 9.43
N TRP A 397 20.62 -9.79 8.76
CA TRP A 397 21.87 -9.63 8.02
C TRP A 397 23.09 -9.76 8.92
N ASN A 398 23.04 -9.17 10.13
CA ASN A 398 24.08 -9.29 11.13
C ASN A 398 24.42 -10.75 11.49
N ARG A 399 23.44 -11.66 11.42
CA ARG A 399 23.59 -13.06 11.83
C ARG A 399 23.76 -14.04 10.66
N LEU A 400 23.06 -13.81 9.55
CA LEU A 400 22.87 -14.78 8.46
C LEU A 400 23.56 -14.36 7.15
N GLY A 401 24.01 -13.11 7.03
CA GLY A 401 24.49 -12.56 5.76
C GLY A 401 23.36 -12.02 4.87
N VAL A 402 23.71 -11.42 3.74
CA VAL A 402 22.79 -10.59 2.93
C VAL A 402 21.64 -11.39 2.34
N LEU A 403 21.92 -12.48 1.62
CA LEU A 403 20.90 -13.21 0.86
C LEU A 403 19.85 -13.90 1.75
N PRO A 404 20.20 -14.69 2.78
CA PRO A 404 19.19 -15.30 3.64
C PRO A 404 18.36 -14.25 4.40
N ALA A 405 19.00 -13.16 4.82
CA ALA A 405 18.29 -12.05 5.47
C ALA A 405 17.30 -11.36 4.53
N ALA A 406 17.70 -11.13 3.28
CA ALA A 406 16.84 -10.52 2.27
C ALA A 406 15.63 -11.43 2.00
N ILE A 407 15.81 -12.74 1.82
CA ILE A 407 14.72 -13.68 1.61
C ILE A 407 13.76 -13.69 2.80
N LEU A 408 14.27 -13.88 4.02
CA LEU A 408 13.43 -13.98 5.22
C LEU A 408 12.68 -12.70 5.53
N SER A 409 13.35 -11.54 5.50
CA SER A 409 12.69 -10.25 5.74
C SER A 409 11.63 -9.93 4.69
N SER A 410 11.85 -10.34 3.43
CA SER A 410 10.91 -10.08 2.33
C SER A 410 9.72 -11.04 2.35
N ALA A 411 9.92 -12.29 2.80
CA ALA A 411 8.81 -13.21 3.04
C ALA A 411 7.90 -12.70 4.17
N VAL A 412 8.48 -12.22 5.28
CA VAL A 412 7.72 -11.60 6.37
C VAL A 412 6.98 -10.35 5.88
N PHE A 413 7.64 -9.51 5.08
CA PHE A 413 7.02 -8.36 4.44
C PHE A 413 5.80 -8.77 3.62
N ALA A 414 5.96 -9.73 2.70
CA ALA A 414 4.89 -10.15 1.81
C ALA A 414 3.68 -10.76 2.53
N VAL A 415 3.90 -11.65 3.51
CA VAL A 415 2.81 -12.30 4.26
C VAL A 415 1.98 -11.28 5.08
N LEU A 416 2.57 -10.15 5.46
CA LEU A 416 1.85 -9.09 6.18
C LEU A 416 1.05 -8.15 5.26
N HIS A 417 1.06 -8.36 3.93
CA HIS A 417 0.30 -7.56 2.96
C HIS A 417 -1.00 -8.21 2.49
N PHE A 418 -1.23 -9.50 2.79
CA PHE A 418 -2.50 -10.19 2.51
C PHE A 418 -2.98 -10.17 1.06
N TYR A 419 -2.05 -10.10 0.12
CA TYR A 419 -2.37 -10.22 -1.30
C TYR A 419 -2.59 -11.67 -1.73
N ASP A 420 -3.25 -11.82 -2.88
CA ASP A 420 -3.36 -13.08 -3.61
C ASP A 420 -2.00 -13.58 -4.12
N GLY A 421 -1.96 -14.73 -4.80
CA GLY A 421 -0.70 -15.35 -5.21
C GLY A 421 0.20 -14.44 -6.05
N TYR A 422 -0.38 -13.69 -7.00
CA TYR A 422 0.37 -12.75 -7.83
C TYR A 422 0.85 -11.54 -7.01
N GLY A 423 -0.04 -10.89 -6.26
CA GLY A 423 0.31 -9.72 -5.46
C GLY A 423 1.32 -10.04 -4.35
N LEU A 424 1.20 -11.22 -3.71
CA LEU A 424 2.13 -11.71 -2.69
C LEU A 424 3.55 -11.87 -3.25
N LEU A 425 3.67 -12.43 -4.45
CA LEU A 425 4.98 -12.60 -5.09
C LEU A 425 5.54 -11.27 -5.57
N SER A 426 4.70 -10.39 -6.14
CA SER A 426 5.10 -9.04 -6.57
C SER A 426 5.66 -8.22 -5.40
N VAL A 427 4.91 -8.14 -4.29
CA VAL A 427 5.33 -7.40 -3.10
C VAL A 427 6.55 -8.05 -2.41
N GLY A 428 6.70 -9.38 -2.50
CA GLY A 428 7.89 -10.10 -2.02
C GLY A 428 9.15 -9.79 -2.85
N ILE A 429 9.03 -9.70 -4.18
CA ILE A 429 10.13 -9.30 -5.08
C ILE A 429 10.53 -7.84 -4.82
N PHE A 430 9.56 -6.96 -4.61
CA PHE A 430 9.79 -5.59 -4.15
C PHE A 430 10.53 -5.57 -2.80
N GLY A 431 10.01 -6.35 -1.84
CA GLY A 431 10.60 -6.73 -0.57
C GLY A 431 12.12 -6.94 -0.67
N PHE A 432 12.47 -7.92 -1.51
CA PHE A 432 13.83 -8.40 -1.73
C PHE A 432 14.71 -7.36 -2.40
N SER A 433 14.17 -6.63 -3.38
CA SER A 433 14.88 -5.60 -4.13
C SER A 433 15.32 -4.44 -3.23
N CYS A 434 14.45 -3.97 -2.33
CA CYS A 434 14.81 -2.93 -1.34
C CYS A 434 15.88 -3.42 -0.35
N ALA A 435 15.88 -4.69 0.05
CA ALA A 435 16.93 -5.25 0.93
C ALA A 435 18.30 -5.25 0.23
N LEU A 436 18.35 -5.66 -1.05
CA LEU A 436 19.57 -5.61 -1.84
C LEU A 436 20.01 -4.16 -2.12
N LEU A 437 19.08 -3.26 -2.44
CA LEU A 437 19.36 -1.83 -2.62
C LEU A 437 19.97 -1.23 -1.35
N TYR A 438 19.47 -1.61 -0.18
CA TYR A 438 19.99 -1.10 1.09
C TYR A 438 21.45 -1.51 1.32
N THR A 439 21.79 -2.77 1.06
CA THR A 439 23.18 -3.24 1.20
C THR A 439 24.12 -2.67 0.14
N ALA A 440 23.61 -2.42 -1.07
CA ALA A 440 24.37 -1.84 -2.17
C ALA A 440 24.72 -0.36 -1.93
N THR A 441 23.78 0.41 -1.38
CA THR A 441 23.92 1.86 -1.20
C THR A 441 24.33 2.27 0.21
N GLY A 442 24.02 1.45 1.22
CA GLY A 442 24.09 1.80 2.62
C GLY A 442 23.12 2.91 3.03
N SER A 443 22.16 3.28 2.16
CA SER A 443 21.22 4.38 2.36
C SER A 443 19.80 3.85 2.53
N LEU A 444 19.21 4.05 3.71
CA LEU A 444 17.78 3.78 3.88
C LEU A 444 16.94 4.78 3.09
N GLY A 445 17.45 6.00 2.89
CA GLY A 445 16.81 7.00 2.04
C GLY A 445 16.63 6.53 0.60
N ALA A 446 17.59 5.77 0.05
CA ALA A 446 17.47 5.19 -1.28
C ALA A 446 16.31 4.17 -1.36
N CYS A 447 16.12 3.35 -0.33
CA CYS A 447 14.99 2.41 -0.25
C CYS A 447 13.65 3.15 -0.11
N ILE A 448 13.59 4.18 0.74
CA ILE A 448 12.39 5.03 0.88
C ILE A 448 12.05 5.69 -0.46
N ALA A 449 13.05 6.17 -1.20
CA ALA A 449 12.85 6.79 -2.51
C ALA A 449 12.36 5.77 -3.56
N LEU A 450 12.92 4.54 -3.58
CA LEU A 450 12.44 3.47 -4.45
C LEU A 450 10.99 3.11 -4.12
N HIS A 451 10.66 2.98 -2.84
CA HIS A 451 9.33 2.62 -2.37
C HIS A 451 8.30 3.72 -2.66
N PHE A 452 8.64 4.98 -2.37
CA PHE A 452 7.84 6.14 -2.79
C PHE A 452 7.56 6.11 -4.29
N LEU A 453 8.60 5.89 -5.11
CA LEU A 453 8.47 5.85 -6.57
C LEU A 453 7.56 4.69 -7.01
N TYR A 454 7.75 3.51 -6.43
CA TYR A 454 6.96 2.32 -6.72
C TYR A 454 5.48 2.55 -6.40
N ASN A 455 5.17 2.99 -5.17
CA ASN A 455 3.79 3.23 -4.76
C ASN A 455 3.15 4.36 -5.57
N SER A 456 3.88 5.44 -5.84
CA SER A 456 3.38 6.55 -6.67
C SER A 456 3.10 6.12 -8.12
N SER A 457 3.89 5.18 -8.65
CA SER A 457 3.70 4.64 -10.00
C SER A 457 2.45 3.77 -10.14
N ILE A 458 1.87 3.35 -9.02
CA ILE A 458 0.64 2.53 -8.95
C ILE A 458 -0.54 3.44 -8.56
N LYS A 459 -0.44 4.12 -7.43
CA LYS A 459 -1.54 4.89 -6.82
C LYS A 459 -1.96 6.11 -7.63
N LEU A 460 -1.04 6.80 -8.30
CA LEU A 460 -1.41 7.97 -9.10
C LEU A 460 -2.18 7.58 -10.38
N PRO A 461 -1.73 6.59 -11.19
CA PRO A 461 -2.56 6.07 -12.27
C PRO A 461 -3.91 5.51 -11.82
N GLU A 462 -3.94 4.73 -10.73
CA GLU A 462 -5.18 4.21 -10.15
C GLU A 462 -6.17 5.35 -9.86
N TRP A 463 -5.72 6.38 -9.14
CA TRP A 463 -6.57 7.50 -8.79
C TRP A 463 -7.06 8.28 -10.02
N LEU A 464 -6.16 8.60 -10.96
CA LEU A 464 -6.51 9.39 -12.15
C LEU A 464 -7.54 8.69 -13.05
N ILE A 465 -7.51 7.36 -13.10
CA ILE A 465 -8.39 6.55 -13.95
C ILE A 465 -9.70 6.22 -13.23
N TYR A 466 -9.62 5.75 -11.98
CA TYR A 466 -10.79 5.17 -11.30
C TYR A 466 -11.48 6.17 -10.37
N HIS A 467 -10.73 6.97 -9.63
CA HIS A 467 -11.27 7.88 -8.61
C HIS A 467 -11.45 9.33 -9.07
N GLY A 468 -10.84 9.70 -10.19
CA GLY A 468 -10.97 11.02 -10.80
C GLY A 468 -12.39 11.29 -11.31
N ALA A 469 -12.87 12.51 -11.08
CA ALA A 469 -14.17 12.97 -11.61
C ALA A 469 -14.15 12.98 -13.15
N LEU A 470 -15.25 12.57 -13.80
CA LEU A 470 -15.34 12.57 -15.27
C LEU A 470 -15.58 13.96 -15.88
N GLY A 471 -16.14 14.90 -15.10
CA GLY A 471 -16.43 16.28 -15.49
C GLY A 471 -15.38 17.29 -15.05
#